data_AF-A0A2V5LKW8-F1
#
_entry.id   AF-A0A2V5LKW8-F1
#
_cell.length_a   1.000
_cell.length_b   1.000
_cell.length_c   1.000
_cell.angle_alpha   90.00
_cell.angle_beta   90.00
_cell.angle_gamma   90.00
#
_symmetry.space_group_name_H-M   'P 1'
#
loop_
_entity.id
_entity.type
_entity.pdbx_description
1 polymer ?
#
loop_
_entity_poly.entity_id
_entity_poly.type
_entity_poly.pdbx_seq_one_letter_code
_entity_poly.pdbx_strand_id
1 'polypeptide(L)'
;MPGAHSLCNGRQRAIETRSRKFVEPRQPRRRKCDGRITLSCSAIICPSGGWQSVTGVHLIMFATIYLPNFYLQAATRHQPELRAKPVGLIEEQQRKPMIIQLNEPAQNAGIRKGMTPSQALARCLSVVIKARAYTQEKSIQEILLHYAFSFSPFVEATAPGICTVQFTDNRNLSEKVSRVIERLLECEIAAQAAIAPTPDTSFLAAHLARPLLQIENAKDFLAALPIETLAIIGTQVSGSSSV
;
A
#
# COMPACT_ATOMS: atom_id res chain seq x y z
N MET A 1 -24.32 21.27 67.59
CA MET A 1 -24.67 22.71 67.60
C MET A 1 -23.38 23.50 67.79
N PRO A 2 -23.16 24.64 67.11
CA PRO A 2 -23.54 24.95 65.74
C PRO A 2 -22.37 25.62 64.97
N GLY A 3 -22.36 25.57 63.64
CA GLY A 3 -22.56 26.83 62.90
C GLY A 3 -22.61 26.58 61.40
N ALA A 4 -23.78 26.82 60.85
CA ALA A 4 -24.13 26.77 59.43
C ALA A 4 -23.67 28.03 58.68
N HIS A 5 -23.94 28.03 57.36
CA HIS A 5 -23.96 29.09 56.34
C HIS A 5 -22.98 28.76 55.20
N SER A 6 -23.34 28.77 53.92
CA SER A 6 -24.60 29.09 53.24
C SER A 6 -24.47 28.64 51.78
N LEU A 7 -25.58 28.18 51.21
CA LEU A 7 -25.80 27.97 49.77
C LEU A 7 -25.42 29.22 48.96
N CYS A 8 -24.69 29.03 47.86
CA CYS A 8 -24.75 29.96 46.74
C CYS A 8 -24.83 29.20 45.42
N ASN A 9 -25.97 29.44 44.77
CA ASN A 9 -26.51 28.79 43.60
C ASN A 9 -25.90 29.44 42.36
N GLY A 10 -24.89 28.80 41.77
CA GLY A 10 -24.22 29.26 40.55
C GLY A 10 -24.88 28.70 39.29
N ARG A 11 -25.98 29.31 38.85
CA ARG A 11 -26.54 29.13 37.50
C ARG A 11 -25.48 29.50 36.45
N GLN A 12 -24.83 28.52 35.85
CA GLN A 12 -24.09 28.73 34.60
C GLN A 12 -25.07 28.58 33.43
N ARG A 13 -25.20 29.69 32.70
CA ARG A 13 -26.08 29.89 31.55
C ARG A 13 -25.64 28.98 30.40
N ALA A 14 -26.59 28.29 29.80
CA ALA A 14 -26.42 27.63 28.51
C ALA A 14 -26.04 28.71 27.47
N ILE A 15 -24.86 28.54 26.86
CA ILE A 15 -24.46 29.33 25.70
C ILE A 15 -25.14 28.69 24.50
N GLU A 16 -26.13 29.41 23.99
CA GLU A 16 -26.87 29.10 22.77
C GLU A 16 -25.96 29.36 21.56
N THR A 17 -25.18 28.35 21.15
CA THR A 17 -24.41 28.40 19.91
C THR A 17 -25.31 28.20 18.71
N ARG A 18 -25.73 29.35 18.17
CA ARG A 18 -26.24 29.64 16.82
C ARG A 18 -25.84 28.58 15.77
N SER A 19 -26.85 27.83 15.36
CA SER A 19 -26.84 26.86 14.25
C SER A 19 -26.17 27.46 12.99
N ARG A 20 -25.03 26.91 12.60
CA ARG A 20 -24.44 27.15 11.28
C ARG A 20 -25.24 26.34 10.26
N LYS A 21 -25.89 27.06 9.34
CA LYS A 21 -26.58 26.50 8.18
C LYS A 21 -25.64 25.54 7.44
N PHE A 22 -26.10 24.29 7.33
CA PHE A 22 -25.56 23.25 6.48
C PHE A 22 -25.58 23.75 5.03
N VAL A 23 -24.40 23.93 4.42
CA VAL A 23 -24.24 24.19 2.99
C VAL A 23 -24.04 22.83 2.33
N GLU A 24 -25.01 22.47 1.50
CA GLU A 24 -25.08 21.21 0.77
C GLU A 24 -23.95 21.12 -0.29
N PRO A 25 -23.16 20.04 -0.33
CA PRO A 25 -22.12 19.89 -1.35
C PRO A 25 -22.74 19.58 -2.72
N ARG A 26 -22.41 20.42 -3.70
CA ARG A 26 -22.79 20.23 -5.11
C ARG A 26 -22.25 18.90 -5.65
N GLN A 27 -23.16 18.11 -6.22
CA GLN A 27 -22.87 16.84 -6.88
C GLN A 27 -21.89 17.02 -8.06
N PRO A 28 -20.83 16.19 -8.18
CA PRO A 28 -20.00 16.17 -9.38
C PRO A 28 -20.76 15.50 -10.53
N ARG A 29 -20.88 16.22 -11.65
CA ARG A 29 -21.48 15.74 -12.89
C ARG A 29 -20.69 14.53 -13.41
N ARG A 30 -21.36 13.37 -13.50
CA ARG A 30 -20.87 12.19 -14.22
C ARG A 30 -20.58 12.58 -15.68
N ARG A 31 -19.31 12.56 -16.08
CA ARG A 31 -18.95 12.47 -17.51
C ARG A 31 -19.05 11.01 -17.93
N LYS A 32 -19.88 10.78 -18.95
CA LYS A 32 -20.02 9.51 -19.64
C LYS A 32 -18.75 9.31 -20.49
N CYS A 33 -17.92 8.33 -20.14
CA CYS A 33 -16.81 7.91 -20.99
C CYS A 33 -17.36 6.91 -22.01
N ASP A 34 -17.84 7.43 -23.15
CA ASP A 34 -17.92 6.65 -24.38
C ASP A 34 -16.60 6.87 -25.12
N GLY A 35 -15.72 5.88 -25.09
CA GLY A 35 -14.39 5.96 -25.68
C GLY A 35 -13.93 4.59 -26.16
N ARG A 36 -14.49 4.14 -27.28
CA ARG A 36 -13.92 3.05 -28.07
C ARG A 36 -12.54 3.51 -28.56
N ILE A 37 -11.46 2.96 -28.01
CA ILE A 37 -10.14 3.05 -28.63
C ILE A 37 -10.11 2.03 -29.77
N THR A 38 -10.53 2.46 -30.95
CA THR A 38 -10.18 1.77 -32.19
C THR A 38 -8.74 2.13 -32.53
N LEU A 39 -7.82 1.17 -32.45
CA LEU A 39 -6.52 1.27 -33.10
C LEU A 39 -6.75 1.41 -34.61
N SER A 40 -6.75 2.64 -35.10
CA SER A 40 -6.71 2.93 -36.53
C SER A 40 -5.24 2.93 -36.96
N CYS A 41 -4.79 1.82 -37.53
CA CYS A 41 -3.58 1.81 -38.36
C CYS A 41 -3.91 2.54 -39.67
N SER A 42 -3.77 3.86 -39.67
CA SER A 42 -3.80 4.63 -40.93
C SER A 42 -2.42 4.52 -41.57
N ALA A 43 -2.29 3.59 -42.51
CA ALA A 43 -1.12 3.52 -43.39
C ALA A 43 -1.09 4.78 -44.26
N ILE A 44 -0.21 5.72 -43.93
CA ILE A 44 0.12 6.83 -44.83
C ILE A 44 1.14 6.27 -45.83
N ILE A 45 0.68 6.08 -47.07
CA ILE A 45 1.55 5.76 -48.20
C ILE A 45 2.19 7.09 -48.64
N CYS A 46 3.47 7.29 -48.30
CA CYS A 46 4.30 8.34 -48.90
C CYS A 46 5.01 7.80 -50.15
N PRO A 47 4.91 8.47 -51.31
CA PRO A 47 5.62 8.07 -52.51
C PRO A 47 6.99 8.75 -52.55
N SER A 48 7.98 8.19 -51.86
CA SER A 48 9.42 8.31 -52.19
C SER A 48 10.24 7.58 -51.13
N GLY A 49 11.14 6.72 -51.60
CA GLY A 49 11.85 5.72 -50.82
C GLY A 49 12.71 6.30 -49.70
N GLY A 50 12.34 5.96 -48.48
CA GLY A 50 13.12 6.13 -47.26
C GLY A 50 12.35 5.50 -46.11
N TRP A 51 12.65 4.24 -45.78
CA TRP A 51 12.08 3.58 -44.61
C TRP A 51 12.71 4.18 -43.35
N GLN A 52 12.24 5.37 -42.96
CA GLN A 52 12.44 5.85 -41.61
C GLN A 52 11.31 5.27 -40.76
N SER A 53 11.66 4.32 -39.90
CA SER A 53 10.78 3.78 -38.88
C SER A 53 10.37 4.89 -37.90
N VAL A 54 9.32 5.63 -38.21
CA VAL A 54 8.57 6.42 -37.22
C VAL A 54 7.64 5.48 -36.45
N THR A 55 8.24 4.60 -35.67
CA THR A 55 7.53 3.82 -34.63
C THR A 55 8.16 4.13 -33.29
N GLY A 56 8.04 5.39 -32.87
CA GLY A 56 8.20 5.76 -31.47
C GLY A 56 6.97 5.27 -30.70
N VAL A 57 6.78 3.94 -30.62
CA VAL A 57 5.86 3.37 -29.64
C VAL A 57 6.53 3.64 -28.31
N HIS A 58 6.11 4.71 -27.63
CA HIS A 58 6.42 4.88 -26.22
C HIS A 58 5.80 3.67 -25.53
N LEU A 59 6.60 2.62 -25.30
CA LEU A 59 6.14 1.47 -24.53
C LEU A 59 5.74 2.01 -23.17
N ILE A 60 4.49 1.83 -22.79
CA ILE A 60 4.07 2.18 -21.44
C ILE A 60 4.70 1.16 -20.50
N MET A 61 5.32 1.64 -19.42
CA MET A 61 5.86 0.81 -18.35
C MET A 61 5.13 1.12 -17.05
N PHE A 62 5.07 0.14 -16.18
CA PHE A 62 4.46 0.26 -14.87
C PHE A 62 5.52 -0.07 -13.81
N ALA A 63 5.44 0.56 -12.64
CA ALA A 63 6.15 0.10 -11.47
C ALA A 63 5.20 -0.03 -10.28
N THR A 64 5.25 -1.17 -9.60
CA THR A 64 4.48 -1.41 -8.38
C THR A 64 5.44 -1.37 -7.21
N ILE A 65 5.18 -0.46 -6.27
CA ILE A 65 5.87 -0.36 -4.99
C ILE A 65 5.04 -1.13 -3.97
N TYR A 66 5.69 -2.02 -3.25
CA TYR A 66 5.09 -2.93 -2.28
C TYR A 66 5.83 -2.85 -0.94
N LEU A 67 5.07 -2.63 0.13
CA LEU A 67 5.54 -2.61 1.51
C LEU A 67 5.23 -3.98 2.18
N PRO A 68 6.20 -4.90 2.26
CA PRO A 68 5.98 -6.21 2.88
C PRO A 68 5.58 -6.07 4.35
N ASN A 69 4.59 -6.85 4.80
CA ASN A 69 4.07 -6.76 6.17
C ASN A 69 3.65 -5.33 6.58
N PHE A 70 2.97 -4.59 5.70
CA PHE A 70 2.56 -3.19 5.87
C PHE A 70 2.06 -2.82 7.29
N TYR A 71 1.08 -3.55 7.84
CA TYR A 71 0.52 -3.24 9.15
C TYR A 71 1.53 -3.45 10.29
N LEU A 72 2.36 -4.48 10.19
CA LEU A 72 3.42 -4.73 11.15
C LEU A 72 4.48 -3.62 11.10
N GLN A 73 4.90 -3.22 9.90
CA GLN A 73 5.82 -2.09 9.73
C GLN A 73 5.27 -0.81 10.34
N ALA A 74 3.98 -0.51 10.16
CA ALA A 74 3.31 0.62 10.80
C ALA A 74 3.40 0.59 12.33
N ALA A 75 3.17 -0.58 12.93
CA ALA A 75 3.22 -0.76 14.37
C ALA A 75 4.65 -0.74 14.97
N THR A 76 5.68 -1.06 14.17
CA THR A 76 7.06 -1.19 14.65
C THR A 76 8.02 -0.14 14.11
N ARG A 77 7.57 0.80 13.27
CA ARG A 77 8.42 1.76 12.54
C ARG A 77 9.48 2.41 13.42
N HIS A 78 9.04 3.03 14.52
CA HIS A 78 9.90 3.77 15.47
C HIS A 78 10.50 2.91 16.58
N GLN A 79 10.58 1.60 16.40
CA GLN A 79 11.17 0.63 17.32
C GLN A 79 12.11 -0.29 16.53
N PRO A 80 13.23 0.22 15.99
CA PRO A 80 14.14 -0.54 15.12
C PRO A 80 14.71 -1.80 15.80
N GLU A 81 14.83 -1.81 17.12
CA GLU A 81 15.24 -2.95 17.94
C GLU A 81 14.30 -4.17 17.80
N LEU A 82 13.05 -3.95 17.38
CA LEU A 82 12.08 -5.03 17.13
C LEU A 82 12.32 -5.76 15.81
N ARG A 83 13.12 -5.22 14.88
CA ARG A 83 13.43 -5.90 13.61
C ARG A 83 14.15 -7.23 13.82
N ALA A 84 15.02 -7.29 14.83
CA ALA A 84 15.80 -8.49 15.16
C ALA A 84 15.08 -9.47 16.09
N LYS A 85 13.94 -9.08 16.67
CA LYS A 85 13.19 -9.90 17.63
C LYS A 85 11.99 -10.58 16.95
N PRO A 86 11.49 -11.71 17.46
CA PRO A 86 10.22 -12.27 17.02
C PRO A 86 9.08 -11.30 17.34
N VAL A 87 8.36 -10.83 16.32
CA VAL A 87 7.21 -9.93 16.50
C VAL A 87 5.98 -10.46 15.77
N GLY A 88 4.86 -10.46 16.48
CA GLY A 88 3.54 -10.74 15.93
C GLY A 88 2.60 -9.54 16.11
N LEU A 89 1.76 -9.30 15.11
CA LEU A 89 0.73 -8.25 15.11
C LEU A 89 -0.65 -8.87 15.32
N ILE A 90 -1.46 -8.27 16.17
CA ILE A 90 -2.86 -8.64 16.40
C ILE A 90 -3.82 -7.48 16.10
N GLU A 91 -5.07 -7.85 15.82
CA GLU A 91 -6.21 -6.92 15.85
C GLU A 91 -6.88 -6.99 17.23
N GLU A 92 -6.77 -5.93 18.03
CA GLU A 92 -7.28 -5.92 19.41
C GLU A 92 -8.81 -5.88 19.49
N GLN A 93 -9.49 -5.33 18.47
CA GLN A 93 -10.95 -5.18 18.48
C GLN A 93 -11.70 -6.50 18.22
N GLN A 94 -10.99 -7.60 17.98
CA GLN A 94 -11.61 -8.91 17.80
C GLN A 94 -11.88 -9.60 19.14
N ARG A 95 -13.05 -10.24 19.27
CA ARG A 95 -13.42 -11.05 20.46
C ARG A 95 -12.37 -12.11 20.81
N LYS A 96 -11.64 -12.60 19.81
CA LYS A 96 -10.52 -13.53 19.96
C LYS A 96 -9.34 -13.02 19.13
N PRO A 97 -8.40 -12.26 19.71
CA PRO A 97 -7.28 -11.71 18.97
C PRO A 97 -6.39 -12.84 18.44
N MET A 98 -6.05 -12.76 17.16
CA MET A 98 -5.16 -13.70 16.48
C MET A 98 -4.03 -12.93 15.77
N ILE A 99 -2.91 -13.60 15.58
CA ILE A 99 -1.77 -13.08 14.83
C ILE A 99 -2.17 -12.92 13.36
N ILE A 100 -2.25 -11.67 12.88
CA ILE A 100 -2.61 -11.33 11.50
C ILE A 100 -1.37 -11.14 10.60
N GLN A 101 -0.27 -10.64 11.17
CA GLN A 101 1.02 -10.49 10.51
C GLN A 101 2.14 -10.81 11.50
N LEU A 102 3.29 -11.22 10.97
CA LEU A 102 4.48 -11.49 11.78
C LEU A 102 5.75 -11.34 10.93
N ASN A 103 6.86 -11.02 11.58
CA ASN A 103 8.15 -10.90 10.90
C ASN A 103 8.83 -12.26 10.72
N GLU A 104 9.92 -12.26 9.96
CA GLU A 104 10.70 -13.47 9.67
C GLU A 104 11.26 -14.15 10.94
N PRO A 105 11.85 -13.43 11.93
CA PRO A 105 12.24 -14.05 13.20
C PRO A 105 11.11 -14.81 13.91
N ALA A 106 9.87 -14.29 13.90
CA ALA A 106 8.72 -14.99 14.46
C ALA A 106 8.33 -16.24 13.64
N GLN A 107 8.42 -16.17 12.31
CA GLN A 107 8.16 -17.34 11.45
C GLN A 107 9.19 -18.45 11.71
N ASN A 108 10.46 -18.09 11.83
CA ASN A 108 11.56 -19.00 12.11
C ASN A 108 11.43 -19.63 13.51
N ALA A 109 10.88 -18.90 14.48
CA ALA A 109 10.54 -19.40 15.81
C ALA A 109 9.28 -20.30 15.85
N GLY A 110 8.69 -20.64 14.71
CA GLY A 110 7.54 -21.55 14.62
C GLY A 110 6.17 -20.91 14.87
N ILE A 111 6.11 -19.57 14.93
CA ILE A 111 4.84 -18.82 15.02
C ILE A 111 4.21 -18.74 13.62
N ARG A 112 2.88 -18.80 13.54
CA ARG A 112 2.12 -18.72 12.28
C ARG A 112 0.96 -17.74 12.43
N LYS A 113 0.48 -17.23 11.30
CA LYS A 113 -0.78 -16.45 11.24
C LYS A 113 -1.94 -17.32 11.77
N GLY A 114 -2.92 -16.69 12.41
CA GLY A 114 -4.08 -17.35 13.02
C GLY A 114 -3.83 -17.94 14.41
N MET A 115 -2.58 -17.96 14.91
CA MET A 115 -2.31 -18.32 16.31
C MET A 115 -2.84 -17.24 17.26
N THR A 116 -3.30 -17.62 18.45
CA THR A 116 -3.55 -16.65 19.54
C THR A 116 -2.23 -16.16 20.14
N PRO A 117 -2.21 -15.00 20.83
CA PRO A 117 -1.03 -14.55 21.58
C PRO A 117 -0.45 -15.62 22.52
N SER A 118 -1.31 -16.35 23.24
CA SER A 118 -0.88 -17.44 24.12
C SER A 118 -0.23 -18.61 23.36
N GLN A 119 -0.76 -18.96 22.17
CA GLN A 119 -0.16 -19.99 21.32
C GLN A 119 1.19 -19.53 20.76
N ALA A 120 1.32 -18.26 20.37
CA ALA A 120 2.58 -17.68 19.91
C ALA A 120 3.65 -17.71 21.03
N LEU A 121 3.28 -17.30 22.25
CA LEU A 121 4.14 -17.35 23.43
C LEU A 121 4.59 -18.78 23.77
N ALA A 122 3.71 -19.77 23.59
CA ALA A 122 4.06 -21.17 23.79
C ALA A 122 5.12 -21.68 22.79
N ARG A 123 5.28 -21.03 21.62
CA ARG A 123 6.35 -21.34 20.66
C ARG A 123 7.62 -20.55 20.93
N CYS A 124 7.47 -19.31 21.35
CA CYS A 124 8.60 -18.42 21.60
C CYS A 124 8.27 -17.48 22.76
N LEU A 125 8.89 -17.70 23.92
CA LEU A 125 8.68 -16.87 25.11
C LEU A 125 9.13 -15.41 24.92
N SER A 126 10.07 -15.17 24.00
CA SER A 126 10.59 -13.83 23.70
C SER A 126 9.79 -13.10 22.61
N VAL A 127 8.64 -13.63 22.15
CA VAL A 127 7.82 -12.96 21.14
C VAL A 127 7.23 -11.66 21.69
N VAL A 128 7.35 -10.59 20.90
CA VAL A 128 6.70 -9.32 21.17
C VAL A 128 5.38 -9.28 20.42
N ILE A 129 4.29 -9.04 21.13
CA ILE A 129 2.95 -8.87 20.54
C ILE A 129 2.66 -7.38 20.41
N LYS A 130 2.33 -6.94 19.19
CA LYS A 130 1.93 -5.56 18.89
C LYS A 130 0.47 -5.53 18.45
N ALA A 131 -0.23 -4.46 18.80
CA ALA A 131 -1.53 -4.14 18.25
C ALA A 131 -1.39 -3.35 16.95
N ARG A 132 -2.42 -3.38 16.11
CA ARG A 132 -2.52 -2.49 14.95
C ARG A 132 -2.51 -1.02 15.35
N ALA A 133 -1.88 -0.23 14.51
CA ALA A 133 -1.55 1.15 14.80
C ALA A 133 -2.12 2.03 13.67
N TYR A 134 -3.45 2.17 13.64
CA TYR A 134 -4.19 2.76 12.53
C TYR A 134 -3.73 4.17 12.11
N THR A 135 -3.29 5.00 13.06
CA THR A 135 -2.75 6.33 12.75
C THR A 135 -1.40 6.23 12.04
N GLN A 136 -0.54 5.31 12.45
CA GLN A 136 0.73 5.02 11.80
C GLN A 136 0.52 4.36 10.42
N GLU A 137 -0.50 3.52 10.26
CA GLU A 137 -0.86 2.92 8.97
C GLU A 137 -1.20 4.01 7.94
N LYS A 138 -2.04 4.98 8.33
CA LYS A 138 -2.35 6.14 7.48
C LYS A 138 -1.10 6.93 7.11
N SER A 139 -0.23 7.20 8.10
CA SER A 139 1.01 7.94 7.86
C SER A 139 1.95 7.24 6.88
N ILE A 140 2.15 5.92 7.01
CA ILE A 140 2.98 5.17 6.05
C ILE A 140 2.35 5.16 4.66
N GLN A 141 1.02 5.01 4.56
CA GLN A 141 0.33 5.05 3.28
C GLN A 141 0.50 6.41 2.58
N GLU A 142 0.39 7.52 3.33
CA GLU A 142 0.59 8.86 2.80
C GLU A 142 2.02 9.08 2.31
N ILE A 143 3.01 8.58 3.04
CA ILE A 143 4.43 8.63 2.63
C ILE A 143 4.66 7.84 1.35
N LEU A 144 4.10 6.63 1.25
CA LEU A 144 4.16 5.81 0.04
C LEU A 144 3.59 6.57 -1.16
N LEU A 145 2.39 7.14 -1.02
CA LEU A 145 1.74 7.88 -2.09
C LEU A 145 2.50 9.15 -2.47
N HIS A 146 3.05 9.88 -1.49
CA HIS A 146 3.88 11.06 -1.75
C HIS A 146 5.07 10.72 -2.67
N TYR A 147 5.80 9.64 -2.39
CA TYR A 147 6.89 9.21 -3.25
C TYR A 147 6.42 8.67 -4.60
N ALA A 148 5.29 7.96 -4.66
CA ALA A 148 4.72 7.50 -5.91
C ALA A 148 4.34 8.67 -6.84
N PHE A 149 3.68 9.70 -6.31
CA PHE A 149 3.33 10.90 -7.07
C PHE A 149 4.54 11.76 -7.47
N SER A 150 5.70 11.59 -6.81
CA SER A 150 6.94 12.23 -7.25
C SER A 150 7.46 11.69 -8.58
N PHE A 151 7.03 10.50 -9.00
CA PHE A 151 7.41 9.89 -10.27
C PHE A 151 6.49 10.26 -11.43
N SER A 152 5.18 10.22 -11.20
CA SER A 152 4.17 10.34 -12.23
C SER A 152 2.85 10.79 -11.61
N PRO A 153 2.02 11.56 -12.35
CA PRO A 153 0.65 11.83 -11.92
C PRO A 153 -0.26 10.61 -12.03
N PHE A 154 0.14 9.57 -12.77
CA PHE A 154 -0.66 8.36 -13.00
C PHE A 154 -0.34 7.30 -11.95
N VAL A 155 -1.00 7.42 -10.80
CA VAL A 155 -0.79 6.57 -9.63
C VAL A 155 -2.11 5.92 -9.21
N GLU A 156 -2.05 4.63 -8.93
CA GLU A 156 -3.16 3.84 -8.37
C GLU A 156 -2.77 3.31 -6.99
N ALA A 157 -3.57 3.67 -5.98
CA ALA A 157 -3.49 3.10 -4.64
C ALA A 157 -4.22 1.74 -4.61
N THR A 158 -3.54 0.68 -5.05
CA THR A 158 -4.14 -0.65 -5.26
C THR A 158 -4.61 -1.30 -3.96
N ALA A 159 -3.81 -1.21 -2.88
CA ALA A 159 -4.14 -1.77 -1.57
C ALA A 159 -3.27 -1.12 -0.46
N PRO A 160 -3.54 -1.35 0.84
CA PRO A 160 -2.67 -0.88 1.91
C PRO A 160 -1.22 -1.36 1.72
N GLY A 161 -0.29 -0.40 1.64
CA GLY A 161 1.11 -0.68 1.36
C GLY A 161 1.42 -1.08 -0.08
N ILE A 162 0.48 -0.92 -1.02
CA ILE A 162 0.68 -1.23 -2.44
C ILE A 162 0.28 -0.04 -3.29
N CYS A 163 1.18 0.36 -4.19
CA CYS A 163 0.96 1.46 -5.10
C CYS A 163 1.51 1.12 -6.48
N THR A 164 0.69 1.27 -7.52
CA THR A 164 1.10 1.06 -8.92
C THR A 164 1.21 2.39 -9.63
N VAL A 165 2.31 2.61 -10.34
CA VAL A 165 2.65 3.86 -11.01
C VAL A 165 2.82 3.58 -12.50
N GLN A 166 2.15 4.34 -13.35
CA GLN A 166 2.32 4.28 -14.80
C GLN A 166 3.33 5.34 -15.26
N PHE A 167 4.26 4.92 -16.11
CA PHE A 167 5.28 5.78 -16.69
C PHE A 167 5.03 5.97 -18.18
N THR A 168 5.15 7.23 -18.60
CA THR A 168 5.24 7.61 -20.01
C THR A 168 6.69 7.74 -20.45
N ASP A 169 7.59 8.20 -19.57
CA ASP A 169 9.05 8.28 -19.83
C ASP A 169 9.78 7.13 -19.11
N ASN A 170 10.37 6.24 -19.91
CA ASN A 170 11.02 5.03 -19.40
C ASN A 170 12.53 5.18 -19.16
N ARG A 171 13.08 6.39 -19.33
CA ARG A 171 14.51 6.61 -19.07
C ARG A 171 14.80 6.42 -17.59
N ASN A 172 15.82 5.61 -17.31
CA ASN A 172 16.36 5.36 -15.99
C ASN A 172 15.29 4.95 -14.95
N LEU A 173 14.27 4.18 -15.34
CA LEU A 173 13.20 3.75 -14.43
C LEU A 173 13.76 2.99 -13.22
N SER A 174 14.68 2.06 -13.45
CA SER A 174 15.28 1.30 -12.35
C SER A 174 15.97 2.22 -11.35
N GLU A 175 16.74 3.21 -11.79
CA GLU A 175 17.42 4.18 -10.91
C GLU A 175 16.42 5.04 -10.14
N LYS A 176 15.37 5.53 -10.83
CA LYS A 176 14.28 6.31 -10.22
C LYS A 176 13.62 5.51 -9.11
N VAL A 177 13.20 4.28 -9.39
CA VAL A 177 12.52 3.40 -8.44
C VAL A 177 13.43 3.01 -7.27
N SER A 178 14.69 2.65 -7.54
CA SER A 178 15.69 2.39 -6.48
C SER A 178 15.83 3.56 -5.52
N ARG A 179 15.89 4.79 -6.04
CA ARG A 179 15.97 5.99 -5.19
C ARG A 179 14.77 6.14 -4.27
N VAL A 180 13.55 5.78 -4.71
CA VAL A 180 12.38 5.81 -3.81
C VAL A 180 12.43 4.70 -2.77
N ILE A 181 12.91 3.51 -3.11
CA ILE A 181 13.13 2.44 -2.14
C ILE A 181 14.11 2.92 -1.05
N GLU A 182 15.20 3.57 -1.45
CA GLU A 182 16.17 4.18 -0.52
C GLU A 182 15.55 5.26 0.36
N ARG A 183 14.73 6.17 -0.20
CA ARG A 183 14.04 7.21 0.58
C ARG A 183 12.99 6.64 1.54
N LEU A 184 12.29 5.58 1.15
CA LEU A 184 11.40 4.86 2.05
C LEU A 184 12.20 4.20 3.18
N LEU A 185 13.37 3.64 2.88
CA LEU A 185 14.25 3.05 3.87
C LEU A 185 14.80 4.09 4.87
N GLU A 186 15.18 5.28 4.41
CA GLU A 186 15.53 6.44 5.27
C GLU A 186 14.38 6.81 6.22
N CYS A 187 13.14 6.62 5.76
CA CYS A 187 11.92 6.81 6.55
C CYS A 187 11.59 5.60 7.45
N GLU A 188 12.50 4.63 7.61
CA GLU A 188 12.32 3.37 8.36
C GLU A 188 11.26 2.42 7.78
N ILE A 189 10.94 2.57 6.49
CA ILE A 189 9.93 1.77 5.78
C ILE A 189 10.65 0.86 4.78
N ALA A 190 10.60 -0.45 5.00
CA ALA A 190 11.09 -1.43 4.05
C ALA A 190 10.12 -1.52 2.86
N ALA A 191 10.66 -1.33 1.66
CA ALA A 191 9.92 -1.39 0.42
C ALA A 191 10.65 -2.30 -0.57
N GLN A 192 9.87 -2.92 -1.44
CA GLN A 192 10.36 -3.57 -2.65
C GLN A 192 9.48 -3.15 -3.82
N ALA A 193 10.00 -3.24 -5.03
CA ALA A 193 9.24 -2.84 -6.20
C ALA A 193 9.57 -3.72 -7.39
N ALA A 194 8.70 -3.69 -8.39
CA ALA A 194 9.04 -4.20 -9.70
C ALA A 194 8.58 -3.26 -10.81
N ILE A 195 9.24 -3.37 -11.95
CA ILE A 195 8.93 -2.63 -13.18
C ILE A 195 8.53 -3.67 -14.24
N ALA A 196 7.42 -3.46 -14.94
CA ALA A 196 6.99 -4.36 -16.01
C ALA A 196 6.14 -3.66 -17.09
N PRO A 197 5.93 -4.28 -18.27
CA PRO A 197 5.13 -3.71 -19.35
C PRO A 197 3.62 -3.72 -19.07
N THR A 198 3.17 -4.46 -18.06
CA THR A 198 1.77 -4.53 -17.65
C THR A 198 1.64 -4.37 -16.14
N PRO A 199 0.53 -3.78 -15.63
CA PRO A 199 0.33 -3.55 -14.21
C PRO A 199 0.28 -4.87 -13.41
N ASP A 200 -0.37 -5.91 -13.94
CA ASP A 200 -0.48 -7.21 -13.26
C ASP A 200 0.87 -7.91 -13.11
N THR A 201 1.71 -7.83 -14.15
CA THR A 201 3.07 -8.41 -14.10
C THR A 201 3.93 -7.63 -13.12
N SER A 202 3.82 -6.30 -13.11
CA SER A 202 4.51 -5.43 -12.15
C SER A 202 4.09 -5.75 -10.72
N PHE A 203 2.78 -5.91 -10.47
CA PHE A 203 2.25 -6.26 -9.17
C PHE A 203 2.77 -7.62 -8.68
N LEU A 204 2.71 -8.65 -9.53
CA LEU A 204 3.22 -9.99 -9.19
C LEU A 204 4.72 -9.98 -8.93
N ALA A 205 5.49 -9.38 -9.83
CA ALA A 205 6.94 -9.27 -9.71
C ALA A 205 7.35 -8.51 -8.44
N ALA A 206 6.60 -7.48 -8.04
CA ALA A 206 6.89 -6.71 -6.84
C ALA A 206 6.82 -7.56 -5.56
N HIS A 207 6.01 -8.63 -5.52
CA HIS A 207 5.96 -9.54 -4.37
C HIS A 207 7.18 -10.48 -4.30
N LEU A 208 7.83 -10.74 -5.44
CA LEU A 208 9.01 -11.59 -5.55
C LEU A 208 10.33 -10.80 -5.50
N ALA A 209 10.27 -9.48 -5.69
CA ALA A 209 11.43 -8.61 -5.77
C ALA A 209 12.30 -8.58 -4.49
N ARG A 210 13.60 -8.33 -4.68
CA ARG A 210 14.62 -8.17 -3.62
C ARG A 210 15.73 -7.18 -4.04
N PRO A 211 15.63 -5.87 -3.71
CA PRO A 211 14.41 -5.11 -3.45
C PRO A 211 13.74 -4.62 -4.73
N LEU A 212 14.41 -4.68 -5.88
CA LEU A 212 13.88 -4.24 -7.17
C LEU A 212 14.02 -5.34 -8.22
N LEU A 213 12.98 -5.55 -9.02
CA LEU A 213 12.97 -6.48 -10.14
C LEU A 213 12.41 -5.81 -11.40
N GLN A 214 13.13 -5.86 -12.51
CA GLN A 214 12.62 -5.36 -13.79
C GLN A 214 12.31 -6.54 -14.72
N ILE A 215 11.10 -6.55 -15.25
CA ILE A 215 10.61 -7.54 -16.21
C ILE A 215 10.44 -6.85 -17.55
N GLU A 216 11.09 -7.38 -18.58
CA GLU A 216 10.93 -6.89 -19.96
C GLU A 216 9.91 -7.73 -20.73
N ASN A 217 9.94 -9.05 -20.55
CA ASN A 217 9.00 -9.97 -21.17
C ASN A 217 8.06 -10.60 -20.13
N ALA A 218 6.83 -10.09 -20.06
CA ALA A 218 5.81 -10.60 -19.17
C ALA A 218 5.47 -12.08 -19.42
N LYS A 219 5.49 -12.53 -20.68
CA LYS A 219 5.10 -13.90 -21.03
C LYS A 219 6.09 -14.91 -20.45
N ASP A 220 7.38 -14.66 -20.63
CA ASP A 220 8.44 -15.56 -20.17
C ASP A 220 8.47 -15.62 -18.63
N PHE A 221 8.31 -14.45 -17.98
CA PHE A 221 8.22 -14.37 -16.53
C PHE A 221 7.03 -15.17 -15.99
N LEU A 222 5.82 -14.94 -16.53
CA LEU A 222 4.60 -15.60 -16.04
C LEU A 222 4.60 -17.10 -16.34
N ALA A 223 5.20 -17.55 -17.46
CA ALA A 223 5.28 -18.96 -17.81
C ALA A 223 6.10 -19.80 -16.82
N ALA A 224 7.05 -19.18 -16.11
CA ALA A 224 7.90 -19.84 -15.12
C ALA A 224 7.30 -19.87 -13.71
N LEU A 225 6.22 -19.11 -13.45
CA LEU A 225 5.66 -18.99 -12.11
C LEU A 225 4.66 -20.11 -11.80
N PRO A 226 4.77 -20.76 -10.62
CA PRO A 226 3.73 -21.67 -10.13
C PRO A 226 2.37 -20.95 -10.00
N ILE A 227 1.28 -21.66 -10.26
CA ILE A 227 -0.09 -21.12 -10.22
C ILE A 227 -0.43 -20.58 -8.83
N GLU A 228 0.16 -21.16 -7.78
CA GLU A 228 0.01 -20.74 -6.38
C GLU A 228 0.45 -19.29 -6.16
N THR A 229 1.34 -18.76 -7.02
CA THR A 229 1.77 -17.35 -6.99
C THR A 229 0.58 -16.40 -7.22
N LEU A 230 -0.45 -16.83 -7.95
CA LEU A 230 -1.67 -16.04 -8.15
C LEU A 230 -2.53 -15.94 -6.88
N ALA A 231 -2.40 -16.87 -5.93
CA ALA A 231 -3.12 -16.82 -4.66
C ALA A 231 -2.66 -15.64 -3.77
N ILE A 232 -1.45 -15.12 -4.01
CA ILE A 232 -0.94 -13.89 -3.37
C ILE A 232 -1.87 -12.70 -3.70
N ILE A 233 -2.44 -12.68 -4.91
CA ILE A 233 -3.35 -11.63 -5.39
C ILE A 233 -4.74 -11.76 -4.73
N GLY A 234 -5.29 -12.98 -4.69
CA GLY A 234 -6.68 -13.23 -4.26
C GLY A 234 -6.98 -12.91 -2.79
N THR A 235 -5.97 -13.00 -1.92
CA THR A 235 -6.15 -12.76 -0.47
C THR A 235 -6.18 -11.28 -0.08
N GLN A 236 -5.75 -10.37 -0.96
CA GLN A 236 -5.71 -8.92 -0.69
C GLN A 236 -6.94 -8.17 -1.25
N VAL A 237 -7.63 -8.74 -2.25
CA VAL A 237 -8.83 -8.14 -2.87
C VAL A 237 -10.08 -8.34 -1.99
N SER A 238 -10.11 -9.36 -1.12
CA SER A 238 -11.27 -9.67 -0.28
C SER A 238 -11.41 -8.84 1.01
N GLY A 239 -10.60 -7.79 1.21
CA GLY A 239 -10.61 -6.97 2.42
C GLY A 239 -11.74 -5.93 2.52
N SER A 240 -12.57 -5.77 1.49
CA SER A 240 -13.64 -4.77 1.46
C SER A 240 -15.01 -5.41 1.30
N SER A 241 -15.56 -6.01 2.37
CA SER A 241 -17.02 -6.13 2.59
C SER A 241 -17.29 -6.73 3.96
N SER A 242 -17.47 -5.86 4.95
CA SER A 242 -18.42 -6.05 6.05
C SER A 242 -18.57 -4.72 6.75
N VAL A 243 -19.54 -3.94 6.23
CA VAL A 243 -20.28 -2.92 7.00
C VAL A 243 -21.36 -3.67 7.77
#